data_AF-A0AAD7LZC7-F1
#
_entry.id   AF-A0AAD7LZC7-F1
#
_cell.length_a   1.000
_cell.length_b   1.000
_cell.length_c   1.000
_cell.angle_alpha   90.00
_cell.angle_beta   90.00
_cell.angle_gamma   90.00
#
_symmetry.space_group_name_H-M   'P 1'
#
loop_
_entity.id
_entity.type
_entity.pdbx_description
1 polymer ?
#
loop_
_entity_poly.entity_id
_entity_poly.type
_entity_poly.pdbx_seq_one_letter_code
_entity_poly.pdbx_strand_id
1 'polypeptide(L)'
;MEKKPELEWAEVQRTAISQDLVAAAIQQLRFLAEVDCNRCLYDGPVLYRAIFRYNYCWLPLLAKHALSPDTEDPLVGPLDCEWIWHCHRLNPVSRPYMNDKVFLEGAVARYKGFLHLIKRNSERPTRLFCVPTYDIDLIWHSHQRHPASYCKDLMALMGKVLEHDDTDSDRTKGQELDRGFSGTTKKWEATFGSRYQKA
;
A
#
# COMPACT_ATOMS: atom_id res chain seq x y z
N MET A 1 -11.72 -11.33 32.23
CA MET A 1 -12.59 -11.35 31.03
C MET A 1 -11.94 -10.40 30.04
N GLU A 2 -11.19 -10.90 29.06
CA GLU A 2 -10.57 -10.06 28.02
C GLU A 2 -11.68 -9.30 27.26
N LYS A 3 -11.45 -8.02 26.96
CA LYS A 3 -12.48 -7.19 26.33
C LYS A 3 -12.64 -7.63 24.88
N LYS A 4 -13.88 -7.75 24.39
CA LYS A 4 -14.22 -8.17 23.01
C LYS A 4 -13.33 -7.53 21.90
N PRO A 5 -12.96 -6.24 21.96
CA PRO A 5 -12.06 -5.63 20.97
C PRO A 5 -10.61 -6.15 21.00
N GLU A 6 -10.10 -6.54 22.18
CA GLU A 6 -8.73 -7.06 22.36
C GLU A 6 -8.61 -8.47 21.74
N LEU A 7 -9.65 -9.29 21.93
CA LEU A 7 -9.76 -10.62 21.30
C LEU A 7 -9.80 -10.52 19.78
N GLU A 8 -10.63 -9.61 19.26
CA GLU A 8 -10.75 -9.41 17.81
C GLU A 8 -9.45 -8.87 17.20
N TRP A 9 -8.76 -7.94 17.87
CA TRP A 9 -7.44 -7.48 17.45
C TRP A 9 -6.43 -8.63 17.42
N ALA A 10 -6.37 -9.46 18.47
CA ALA A 10 -5.46 -10.60 18.53
C ALA A 10 -5.72 -11.64 17.44
N GLU A 11 -6.99 -11.90 17.11
CA GLU A 11 -7.38 -12.77 16.00
C GLU A 11 -6.89 -12.22 14.65
N VAL A 12 -7.09 -10.93 14.40
CA VAL A 12 -6.64 -10.27 13.17
C VAL A 12 -5.12 -10.37 13.01
N GLN A 13 -4.35 -10.26 14.08
CA GLN A 13 -2.89 -10.35 14.00
C GLN A 13 -2.38 -11.73 13.56
N ARG A 14 -3.17 -12.80 13.75
CA ARG A 14 -2.87 -14.15 13.25
C ARG A 14 -3.03 -14.30 11.74
N THR A 15 -3.58 -13.29 11.06
CA THR A 15 -3.61 -13.23 9.61
C THR A 15 -2.21 -13.41 9.05
N ALA A 16 -2.02 -14.49 8.28
CA ALA A 16 -0.79 -14.77 7.58
C ALA A 16 -0.67 -13.85 6.37
N ILE A 17 0.47 -13.17 6.26
CA ILE A 17 0.90 -12.49 5.05
C ILE A 17 2.19 -13.18 4.64
N SER A 18 2.27 -13.59 3.38
CA SER A 18 3.35 -14.43 2.87
C SER A 18 4.68 -13.67 2.70
N GLN A 19 4.62 -12.34 2.64
CA GLN A 19 5.78 -11.46 2.49
C GLN A 19 6.22 -10.84 3.83
N ASP A 20 7.53 -10.72 4.04
CA ASP A 20 8.07 -9.83 5.08
C ASP A 20 7.83 -8.37 4.68
N LEU A 21 6.71 -7.83 5.14
CA LEU A 21 6.29 -6.46 4.83
C LEU A 21 7.16 -5.40 5.49
N VAL A 22 7.83 -5.71 6.61
CA VAL A 22 8.77 -4.76 7.24
C VAL A 22 10.01 -4.63 6.37
N ALA A 23 10.60 -5.75 5.95
CA ALA A 23 11.75 -5.74 5.04
C ALA A 23 11.38 -5.10 3.69
N ALA A 24 10.22 -5.41 3.13
CA ALA A 24 9.73 -4.80 1.89
C ALA A 24 9.55 -3.28 2.01
N ALA A 25 8.99 -2.80 3.13
CA ALA A 25 8.82 -1.37 3.39
C ALA A 25 10.16 -0.65 3.53
N ILE A 26 11.15 -1.25 4.21
CA ILE A 26 12.51 -0.71 4.30
C ILE A 26 13.13 -0.57 2.91
N GLN A 27 12.99 -1.58 2.04
CA GLN A 27 13.48 -1.50 0.67
C GLN A 27 12.79 -0.38 -0.13
N GLN A 28 11.47 -0.23 0.02
CA GLN A 28 10.73 0.86 -0.60
C GLN A 28 11.18 2.24 -0.10
N LEU A 29 11.41 2.41 1.20
CA LEU A 29 11.91 3.68 1.76
C LEU A 29 13.33 4.00 1.28
N ARG A 30 14.21 3.01 1.14
CA ARG A 30 15.56 3.20 0.57
C ARG A 30 15.51 3.62 -0.89
N PHE A 31 14.64 2.99 -1.67
CA PHE A 31 14.39 3.37 -3.05
C PHE A 31 13.92 4.84 -3.16
N LEU A 32 12.97 5.23 -2.32
CA LEU A 32 12.48 6.61 -2.25
C LEU A 32 13.56 7.61 -1.87
N ALA A 33 14.40 7.26 -0.89
CA ALA A 33 15.53 8.10 -0.49
C ALA A 33 16.53 8.29 -1.64
N GLU A 34 16.84 7.24 -2.39
CA GLU A 34 17.73 7.32 -3.55
C GLU A 34 17.14 8.25 -4.64
N VAL A 35 15.84 8.13 -4.91
CA VAL A 35 15.16 9.01 -5.87
C VAL A 35 15.18 10.47 -5.40
N ASP A 36 14.95 10.76 -4.12
CA ASP A 36 15.01 12.14 -3.59
C ASP A 36 16.44 12.73 -3.64
N CYS A 37 17.46 11.89 -3.50
CA CYS A 37 18.85 12.28 -3.73
C CYS A 37 19.13 12.62 -5.22
N ASN A 38 18.35 12.07 -6.14
CA ASN A 38 18.47 12.27 -7.59
C ASN A 38 17.36 13.18 -8.13
N ARG A 39 17.29 14.43 -7.62
CA ARG A 39 16.21 15.40 -7.92
C ARG A 39 15.95 15.69 -9.39
N CYS A 40 16.89 15.40 -10.30
CA CYS A 40 16.67 15.50 -11.74
C CYS A 40 15.58 14.54 -12.25
N LEU A 41 15.15 13.56 -11.45
CA LEU A 41 14.02 12.68 -11.73
C LEU A 41 12.65 13.35 -11.50
N TYR A 42 12.59 14.53 -10.85
CA TYR A 42 11.33 15.18 -10.51
C TYR A 42 10.76 16.02 -11.63
N ASP A 43 11.59 16.51 -12.55
CA ASP A 43 11.15 17.36 -13.66
C ASP A 43 12.10 17.29 -14.88
N GLY A 44 11.71 18.03 -15.92
CA GLY A 44 12.57 18.25 -17.08
C GLY A 44 12.78 17.01 -17.98
N PRO A 45 13.79 17.06 -18.86
CA PRO A 45 13.99 16.06 -19.92
C PRO A 45 14.16 14.62 -19.42
N VAL A 46 14.72 14.44 -18.21
CA VAL A 46 14.94 13.12 -17.61
C VAL A 46 13.59 12.50 -17.21
N LEU A 47 12.70 13.26 -16.56
CA LEU A 47 11.35 12.81 -16.24
C LEU A 47 10.58 12.39 -17.51
N TYR A 48 10.60 13.21 -18.56
CA TYR A 48 9.89 12.89 -19.81
C TYR A 48 10.39 11.60 -20.46
N ARG A 49 11.72 11.37 -20.44
CA ARG A 49 12.33 10.13 -20.94
C ARG A 49 11.97 8.93 -20.08
N ALA A 50 11.92 9.08 -18.76
CA ALA A 50 11.48 8.05 -17.84
C ALA A 50 10.02 7.65 -18.10
N ILE A 51 9.12 8.63 -18.28
CA ILE A 51 7.71 8.41 -18.63
C ILE A 51 7.59 7.66 -19.96
N PHE A 52 8.36 8.09 -20.97
CA PHE A 52 8.37 7.42 -22.26
C PHE A 52 8.83 5.97 -22.14
N ARG A 53 9.97 5.73 -21.50
CA ARG A 53 10.52 4.38 -21.32
C ARG A 53 9.58 3.48 -20.52
N TYR A 54 8.94 4.04 -19.50
CA TYR A 54 7.93 3.33 -18.72
C TYR A 54 6.77 2.85 -19.61
N ASN A 55 6.12 3.76 -20.33
CA ASN A 55 4.92 3.46 -21.12
C ASN A 55 5.19 2.59 -22.34
N TYR A 56 6.27 2.88 -23.08
CA TYR A 56 6.49 2.29 -24.41
C TYR A 56 7.50 1.16 -24.42
N CYS A 57 8.28 0.98 -23.35
CA CYS A 57 9.28 -0.08 -23.27
C CYS A 57 8.98 -1.03 -22.11
N TRP A 58 8.84 -0.49 -20.90
CA TRP A 58 8.74 -1.30 -19.68
C TRP A 58 7.41 -2.04 -19.56
N LEU A 59 6.27 -1.37 -19.72
CA LEU A 59 4.95 -2.02 -19.64
C LEU A 59 4.77 -3.14 -20.69
N PRO A 60 5.12 -2.95 -21.98
CA PRO A 60 5.07 -4.03 -22.96
C PRO A 60 6.01 -5.21 -22.63
N LEU A 61 7.20 -4.92 -22.09
CA LEU A 61 8.15 -5.96 -21.68
C LEU A 61 7.61 -6.78 -20.52
N LEU A 62 7.05 -6.12 -19.50
CA LEU A 62 6.43 -6.77 -18.34
C LEU A 62 5.24 -7.64 -18.76
N ALA A 63 4.39 -7.15 -19.67
CA ALA A 63 3.26 -7.91 -20.21
C ALA A 63 3.73 -9.19 -20.94
N LYS A 64 4.80 -9.11 -21.73
CA LYS A 64 5.40 -10.27 -22.40
C LYS A 64 5.99 -11.27 -21.41
N HIS A 65 6.67 -10.77 -20.38
CA HIS A 65 7.27 -11.60 -19.33
C HIS A 65 6.18 -12.35 -18.53
N ALA A 66 5.09 -11.68 -18.16
CA ALA A 66 3.97 -12.30 -17.43
C ALA A 66 3.23 -13.38 -18.23
N LEU A 67 3.34 -13.37 -19.56
CA LEU A 67 2.75 -14.37 -20.46
C LEU A 67 3.71 -15.53 -20.78
N SER A 68 4.96 -15.48 -20.31
CA SER A 68 5.94 -16.55 -20.52
C SER A 68 5.97 -17.50 -19.32
N PRO A 69 5.76 -18.81 -19.51
CA PRO A 69 5.73 -19.78 -18.40
C PRO A 69 7.12 -20.18 -17.86
N ASP A 70 8.23 -19.72 -18.46
CA ASP A 70 9.58 -20.26 -18.21
C ASP A 70 10.58 -19.30 -17.53
N THR A 71 10.17 -18.13 -17.05
CA THR A 71 11.09 -17.20 -16.37
C THR A 71 10.88 -17.17 -14.85
N GLU A 72 11.78 -17.87 -14.13
CA GLU A 72 11.85 -17.82 -12.65
C GLU A 72 12.48 -16.52 -12.12
N ASP A 73 13.21 -15.77 -12.97
CA ASP A 73 13.90 -14.56 -12.55
C ASP A 73 12.96 -13.34 -12.48
N PRO A 74 12.94 -12.58 -11.36
CA PRO A 74 12.17 -11.37 -11.25
C PRO A 74 12.72 -10.29 -12.19
N LEU A 75 11.87 -9.78 -13.08
CA LEU A 75 12.19 -8.67 -13.97
C LEU A 75 12.36 -7.37 -13.16
N VAL A 76 13.60 -6.92 -12.93
CA VAL A 76 13.91 -5.68 -12.21
C VAL A 76 13.98 -4.50 -13.19
N GLY A 77 13.22 -3.44 -12.91
CA GLY A 77 13.14 -2.26 -13.76
C GLY A 77 14.30 -1.31 -13.54
N PRO A 78 14.67 -0.51 -14.55
CA PRO A 78 15.54 0.64 -14.32
C PRO A 78 14.93 1.60 -13.29
N LEU A 79 15.78 2.22 -12.45
CA LEU A 79 15.39 3.11 -11.35
C LEU A 79 14.39 4.21 -11.77
N ASP A 80 14.57 4.80 -12.94
CA ASP A 80 13.69 5.84 -13.45
C ASP A 80 12.31 5.30 -13.89
N CYS A 81 12.26 4.10 -14.49
CA CYS A 81 10.99 3.41 -14.78
C CYS A 81 10.28 2.99 -13.49
N GLU A 82 11.02 2.50 -12.49
CA GLU A 82 10.46 2.20 -11.17
C GLU A 82 9.96 3.47 -10.47
N TRP A 83 10.62 4.61 -10.67
CA TRP A 83 10.17 5.89 -10.13
C TRP A 83 8.87 6.34 -10.77
N ILE A 84 8.73 6.24 -12.10
CA ILE A 84 7.46 6.54 -12.76
C ILE A 84 6.36 5.57 -12.34
N TRP A 85 6.66 4.26 -12.23
CA TRP A 85 5.72 3.27 -11.66
C TRP A 85 5.30 3.67 -10.24
N HIS A 86 6.24 4.19 -9.45
CA HIS A 86 5.99 4.60 -8.07
C HIS A 86 5.19 5.91 -7.99
N CYS A 87 5.55 6.96 -8.73
CA CYS A 87 4.76 8.19 -8.90
C CYS A 87 3.36 7.94 -9.42
N HIS A 88 3.23 6.97 -10.32
CA HIS A 88 1.95 6.49 -10.82
C HIS A 88 1.10 5.85 -9.70
N ARG A 89 1.72 5.45 -8.58
CA ARG A 89 1.06 4.79 -7.45
C ARG A 89 1.23 5.47 -6.09
N LEU A 90 1.97 6.59 -5.91
CA LEU A 90 2.12 7.30 -4.61
C LEU A 90 2.95 8.60 -4.64
N ASN A 91 2.58 9.55 -3.77
CA ASN A 91 3.43 10.64 -3.22
C ASN A 91 2.79 11.22 -1.91
N PRO A 92 3.53 11.67 -0.85
CA PRO A 92 4.90 11.39 -0.37
C PRO A 92 4.95 10.74 1.03
N VAL A 93 5.98 9.92 1.27
CA VAL A 93 6.38 9.42 2.60
C VAL A 93 7.83 9.85 2.90
N SER A 94 8.04 11.11 3.28
CA SER A 94 9.39 11.69 3.53
C SER A 94 9.69 11.95 5.01
N ARG A 95 9.14 11.14 5.93
CA ARG A 95 9.30 11.37 7.37
C ARG A 95 10.36 10.44 7.99
N PRO A 96 11.34 10.95 8.75
CA PRO A 96 12.47 10.17 9.28
C PRO A 96 12.08 8.96 10.13
N TYR A 97 10.95 9.02 10.86
CA TYR A 97 10.47 7.93 11.71
C TYR A 97 9.85 6.76 10.93
N MET A 98 9.55 6.93 9.65
CA MET A 98 8.92 5.89 8.82
C MET A 98 9.85 4.69 8.61
N ASN A 99 11.17 4.86 8.79
CA ASN A 99 12.17 3.80 8.66
C ASN A 99 12.52 3.11 9.99
N ASP A 100 11.86 3.49 11.09
CA ASP A 100 12.03 2.82 12.37
C ASP A 100 11.35 1.44 12.35
N LYS A 101 12.07 0.40 12.78
CA LYS A 101 11.57 -0.98 12.70
C LYS A 101 10.34 -1.20 13.57
N VAL A 102 10.30 -0.64 14.77
CA VAL A 102 9.16 -0.78 15.70
C VAL A 102 7.94 -0.07 15.14
N PHE A 103 8.14 1.10 14.54
CA PHE A 103 7.10 1.81 13.81
C PHE A 103 6.52 0.97 12.67
N LEU A 104 7.38 0.36 11.84
CA LEU A 104 6.97 -0.49 10.71
C LEU A 104 6.25 -1.76 11.15
N GLU A 105 6.70 -2.41 12.22
CA GLU A 105 5.98 -3.55 12.81
C GLU A 105 4.56 -3.14 13.25
N GLY A 106 4.42 -1.96 13.87
CA GLY A 106 3.13 -1.38 14.20
C GLY A 106 2.28 -1.05 12.96
N ALA A 107 2.89 -0.56 11.88
CA ALA A 107 2.21 -0.26 10.62
C ALA A 107 1.69 -1.54 9.95
N VAL A 108 2.47 -2.63 9.97
CA VAL A 108 2.02 -3.95 9.49
C VAL A 108 0.83 -4.46 10.30
N ALA A 109 0.87 -4.31 11.63
CA ALA A 109 -0.25 -4.69 12.48
C ALA A 109 -1.52 -3.89 12.15
N ARG A 110 -1.37 -2.58 11.88
CA ARG A 110 -2.48 -1.72 11.48
C ARG A 110 -3.00 -2.05 10.07
N TYR A 111 -2.13 -2.40 9.14
CA TYR A 111 -2.50 -2.86 7.79
C TYR A 111 -3.36 -4.12 7.84
N LYS A 112 -3.01 -5.11 8.67
CA LYS A 112 -3.87 -6.29 8.91
C LYS A 112 -5.25 -5.89 9.45
N GLY A 113 -5.29 -4.96 10.41
CA GLY A 113 -6.52 -4.35 10.92
C GLY A 113 -7.36 -3.70 9.82
N PHE A 114 -6.71 -3.00 8.90
CA PHE A 114 -7.36 -2.32 7.78
C PHE A 114 -7.96 -3.31 6.76
N LEU A 115 -7.23 -4.37 6.40
CA LEU A 115 -7.77 -5.45 5.55
C LEU A 115 -9.01 -6.11 6.17
N HIS A 116 -8.97 -6.34 7.48
CA HIS A 116 -10.13 -6.87 8.22
C HIS A 116 -11.34 -5.93 8.15
N LEU A 117 -11.12 -4.62 8.32
CA LEU A 117 -12.19 -3.63 8.18
C LEU A 117 -12.79 -3.61 6.77
N ILE A 118 -11.95 -3.68 5.72
CA ILE A 118 -12.42 -3.75 4.33
C ILE A 118 -13.27 -5.00 4.10
N LYS A 119 -12.81 -6.16 4.60
CA LYS A 119 -13.56 -7.42 4.50
C LYS A 119 -14.94 -7.29 5.14
N ARG A 120 -14.99 -6.88 6.41
CA ARG A 120 -16.26 -6.63 7.13
C ARG A 120 -17.14 -5.56 6.48
N ASN A 121 -16.54 -4.60 5.79
CA ASN A 121 -17.27 -3.57 5.06
C ASN A 121 -17.91 -4.12 3.79
N SER A 122 -17.28 -5.08 3.12
CA SER A 122 -17.82 -5.73 1.92
C SER A 122 -19.03 -6.62 2.20
N GLU A 123 -19.15 -7.13 3.42
CA GLU A 123 -20.27 -7.96 3.90
C GLU A 123 -21.52 -7.15 4.25
N ARG A 124 -21.45 -5.81 4.22
CA ARG A 124 -22.57 -4.92 4.57
C ARG A 124 -23.33 -4.42 3.33
N PRO A 125 -24.63 -4.11 3.48
CA PRO A 125 -25.44 -3.54 2.39
C PRO A 125 -24.91 -2.19 1.88
N THR A 126 -24.39 -1.37 2.78
CA THR A 126 -23.81 -0.06 2.45
C THR A 126 -22.29 -0.14 2.64
N ARG A 127 -21.57 -0.01 1.53
CA ARG A 127 -20.10 -0.03 1.52
C ARG A 127 -19.57 1.36 1.86
N LEU A 128 -18.76 1.43 2.91
CA LEU A 128 -17.95 2.61 3.20
C LEU A 128 -16.73 2.67 2.28
N PHE A 129 -16.37 3.85 1.79
CA PHE A 129 -15.03 4.08 1.24
C PHE A 129 -14.01 4.14 2.39
N CYS A 130 -13.13 3.14 2.47
CA CYS A 130 -12.12 3.02 3.53
C CYS A 130 -10.83 3.74 3.11
N VAL A 131 -10.34 4.67 3.93
CA VAL A 131 -9.15 5.47 3.62
C VAL A 131 -7.98 5.01 4.52
N PRO A 132 -6.86 4.56 3.93
CA PRO A 132 -5.67 4.18 4.71
C PRO A 132 -5.00 5.41 5.34
N THR A 133 -4.31 5.21 6.45
CA THR A 133 -3.33 6.20 6.97
C THR A 133 -2.00 6.02 6.24
N TYR A 134 -1.11 7.01 6.27
CA TYR A 134 0.11 6.98 5.44
C TYR A 134 1.02 5.78 5.70
N ASP A 135 1.08 5.30 6.93
CA ASP A 135 1.84 4.12 7.31
C ASP A 135 1.17 2.81 6.81
N ILE A 136 -0.15 2.72 6.90
CA ILE A 136 -0.93 1.59 6.35
C ILE A 136 -0.78 1.57 4.83
N ASP A 137 -0.83 2.74 4.20
CA ASP A 137 -0.68 2.94 2.77
C ASP A 137 0.72 2.52 2.32
N LEU A 138 1.78 2.97 3.00
CA LEU A 138 3.16 2.52 2.77
C LEU A 138 3.28 0.99 2.78
N ILE A 139 2.72 0.33 3.80
CA ILE A 139 2.74 -1.13 3.90
C ILE A 139 1.92 -1.77 2.77
N TRP A 140 0.78 -1.20 2.41
CA TRP A 140 -0.05 -1.69 1.31
C TRP A 140 0.70 -1.61 -0.03
N HIS A 141 1.36 -0.50 -0.34
CA HIS A 141 2.20 -0.39 -1.54
C HIS A 141 3.37 -1.36 -1.53
N SER A 142 3.99 -1.56 -0.37
CA SER A 142 5.07 -2.55 -0.19
C SER A 142 4.59 -3.97 -0.53
N HIS A 143 3.36 -4.31 -0.12
CA HIS A 143 2.73 -5.57 -0.48
C HIS A 143 2.43 -5.65 -1.98
N GLN A 144 1.87 -4.59 -2.59
CA GLN A 144 1.56 -4.53 -4.03
C GLN A 144 2.81 -4.56 -4.94
N ARG A 145 4.01 -4.31 -4.42
CA ARG A 145 5.27 -4.53 -5.18
C ARG A 145 5.59 -6.02 -5.39
N HIS A 146 4.91 -6.91 -4.68
CA HIS A 146 5.04 -8.36 -4.79
C HIS A 146 3.71 -8.93 -5.33
N PRO A 147 3.38 -8.74 -6.62
CA PRO A 147 2.04 -8.97 -7.15
C PRO A 147 1.54 -10.41 -6.99
N ALA A 148 2.42 -11.40 -7.08
CA ALA A 148 2.06 -12.81 -6.85
C ALA A 148 1.65 -13.06 -5.39
N SER A 149 2.46 -12.61 -4.42
CA SER A 149 2.16 -12.71 -2.98
C SER A 149 0.91 -11.91 -2.63
N TYR A 150 0.78 -10.68 -3.13
CA TYR A 150 -0.39 -9.82 -2.93
C TYR A 150 -1.68 -10.47 -3.43
N CYS A 151 -1.66 -11.01 -4.64
CA CYS A 151 -2.81 -11.71 -5.20
C CYS A 151 -3.18 -12.93 -4.35
N LYS A 152 -2.20 -13.80 -4.04
CA LYS A 152 -2.41 -14.99 -3.22
C LYS A 152 -3.01 -14.66 -1.86
N ASP A 153 -2.44 -13.70 -1.15
CA ASP A 153 -2.84 -13.34 0.20
C ASP A 153 -4.24 -12.70 0.22
N LEU A 154 -4.54 -11.79 -0.72
CA LEU A 154 -5.87 -11.18 -0.77
C LEU A 154 -6.95 -12.14 -1.25
N MET A 155 -6.65 -13.02 -2.19
CA MET A 155 -7.57 -14.09 -2.58
C MET A 155 -7.87 -15.01 -1.40
N ALA A 156 -6.87 -15.39 -0.60
CA ALA A 156 -7.07 -16.20 0.60
C ALA A 156 -7.90 -15.46 1.68
N LEU A 157 -7.68 -14.15 1.85
CA LEU A 157 -8.31 -13.38 2.93
C LEU A 157 -9.75 -12.96 2.63
N MET A 158 -10.03 -12.54 1.40
CA MET A 158 -11.32 -11.94 1.03
C MET A 158 -11.87 -12.39 -0.33
N GLY A 159 -11.22 -13.36 -1.00
CA GLY A 159 -11.69 -13.92 -2.27
C GLY A 159 -11.57 -13.00 -3.48
N LYS A 160 -10.89 -11.85 -3.33
CA LYS A 160 -10.64 -10.89 -4.42
C LYS A 160 -9.39 -10.08 -4.14
N VAL A 161 -8.76 -9.59 -5.20
CA VAL A 161 -7.69 -8.60 -5.11
C VAL A 161 -8.31 -7.22 -4.85
N LEU A 162 -7.72 -6.45 -3.94
CA LEU A 162 -8.10 -5.06 -3.75
C LEU A 162 -7.39 -4.19 -4.78
N GLU A 163 -8.19 -3.41 -5.49
CA GLU A 163 -7.72 -2.32 -6.32
C GLU A 163 -7.38 -1.13 -5.42
N HIS A 164 -6.35 -0.40 -5.81
CA HIS A 164 -5.91 0.83 -5.17
C HIS A 164 -6.05 1.94 -6.22
N ASP A 165 -7.05 2.80 -6.05
CA ASP A 165 -7.37 3.91 -6.94
C ASP A 165 -6.97 5.22 -6.25
N ASP A 166 -5.85 5.78 -6.72
CA ASP A 166 -5.23 7.01 -6.21
C ASP A 166 -5.55 8.24 -7.04
N THR A 167 -6.56 8.18 -7.91
CA THR A 167 -6.90 9.31 -8.78
C THR A 167 -7.45 10.51 -8.02
N ASP A 168 -8.03 10.31 -6.83
CA ASP A 168 -8.47 11.39 -5.94
C ASP A 168 -7.35 11.81 -4.99
N SER A 169 -6.87 13.05 -5.17
CA SER A 169 -5.90 13.70 -4.30
C SER A 169 -6.49 14.84 -3.46
N ASP A 170 -7.79 15.14 -3.56
CA ASP A 170 -8.39 16.28 -2.87
C ASP A 170 -8.61 16.00 -1.37
N ARG A 171 -7.68 16.51 -0.56
CA ARG A 171 -7.71 16.38 0.90
C ARG A 171 -8.57 17.46 1.58
N THR A 172 -9.32 18.27 0.83
CA THR A 172 -10.14 19.35 1.38
C THR A 172 -11.26 18.81 2.27
N LYS A 173 -11.54 19.52 3.37
CA LYS A 173 -12.58 19.12 4.34
C LYS A 173 -13.95 18.96 3.66
N GLY A 174 -14.66 17.89 3.99
CA GLY A 174 -15.98 17.58 3.44
C GLY A 174 -15.97 16.88 2.08
N GLN A 175 -14.81 16.74 1.43
CA GLN A 175 -14.65 15.95 0.21
C GLN A 175 -14.60 14.46 0.50
N GLU A 176 -14.58 13.64 -0.55
CA GLU A 176 -14.70 12.19 -0.48
C GLU A 176 -13.67 11.55 0.47
N LEU A 177 -12.40 11.93 0.34
CA LEU A 177 -11.31 11.44 1.19
C LEU A 177 -11.47 11.84 2.66
N ASP A 178 -11.92 13.06 2.96
CA ASP A 178 -12.15 13.52 4.33
C ASP A 178 -13.34 12.79 4.99
N ARG A 179 -14.44 12.63 4.23
CA ARG A 179 -15.62 11.86 4.68
C ARG A 179 -15.29 10.39 4.86
N GLY A 180 -14.56 9.79 3.91
CA GLY A 180 -14.09 8.41 3.96
C GLY A 180 -13.17 8.15 5.14
N PHE A 181 -12.21 9.05 5.39
CA PHE A 181 -11.31 8.98 6.54
C PHE A 181 -12.09 9.06 7.87
N SER A 182 -13.05 9.97 7.97
CA SER A 182 -13.92 10.10 9.14
C SER A 182 -14.74 8.83 9.39
N GLY A 183 -15.29 8.23 8.33
CA GLY A 183 -16.00 6.96 8.41
C GLY A 183 -15.11 5.79 8.83
N THR A 184 -13.89 5.74 8.27
CA THR A 184 -12.90 4.69 8.57
C THR A 184 -12.49 4.77 10.03
N THR A 185 -12.25 5.98 10.54
CA THR A 185 -11.89 6.24 11.94
C THR A 185 -12.96 5.71 12.90
N LYS A 186 -14.22 6.07 12.67
CA LYS A 186 -15.35 5.61 13.51
C LYS A 186 -15.46 4.08 13.51
N LYS A 187 -15.27 3.45 12.35
CA LYS A 187 -15.40 2.00 12.22
C LYS A 187 -14.21 1.26 12.85
N TRP A 188 -13.01 1.81 12.73
CA TRP A 188 -11.82 1.33 13.42
C TRP A 188 -12.01 1.37 14.94
N GLU A 189 -12.41 2.53 15.49
CA GLU A 189 -12.64 2.71 16.94
C GLU A 189 -13.70 1.74 17.46
N ALA A 190 -14.80 1.56 16.73
CA ALA A 190 -15.85 0.61 17.10
C ALA A 190 -15.39 -0.86 17.06
N THR A 191 -14.44 -1.20 16.20
CA THR A 191 -13.97 -2.59 16.00
C THR A 191 -12.86 -2.94 16.99
N PHE A 192 -11.86 -2.06 17.14
CA PHE A 192 -10.63 -2.35 17.88
C PHE A 192 -10.50 -1.57 19.19
N GLY A 193 -11.41 -0.64 19.48
CA GLY A 193 -11.37 0.17 20.71
C GLY A 193 -10.19 1.15 20.79
N SER A 194 -9.44 1.31 19.71
CA SER A 194 -8.28 2.21 19.61
C SER A 194 -8.53 3.30 18.58
N ARG A 195 -7.81 4.42 18.67
CA ARG A 195 -7.96 5.54 17.76
C ARG A 195 -7.25 5.29 16.43
N TYR A 196 -7.90 5.59 15.32
CA TYR A 196 -7.28 5.57 13.98
C TYR A 196 -6.54 6.89 13.73
N GLN A 197 -5.24 6.91 14.00
CA GLN A 197 -4.41 8.12 13.92
C GLN A 197 -3.84 8.29 12.52
N LYS A 198 -3.87 9.51 11.97
CA LYS A 198 -3.07 9.88 10.79
C LYS A 198 -1.60 9.91 11.23
N ALA A 199 -0.87 8.83 11.00
CA ALA A 199 0.59 8.80 11.17
C ALA A 199 1.28 9.73 10.18
#